data_AF-A0A6N4AEC8-F1
#
_entry.id   AF-A0A6N4AEC8-F1
#
_cell.length_a   1.000
_cell.length_b   1.000
_cell.length_c   1.000
_cell.angle_alpha   90.00
_cell.angle_beta   90.00
_cell.angle_gamma   90.00
#
_symmetry.space_group_name_H-M   'P 1'
#
loop_
_entity.id
_entity.type
_entity.pdbx_description
1 polymer ?
#
loop_
_entity_poly.entity_id
_entity_poly.type
_entity_poly.pdbx_seq_one_letter_code
_entity_poly.pdbx_strand_id
1 'polypeptide(L)'
;MAGGKLTPRQKMINLMYLVFIAMLALNMSKEVLSAFGLMNEKFETANEAAKLTNEQMMQALDTKAAEAKGEFAVAAETAHKVQAATKKFYDFIGTLKAETLKGVQPENGKLPYESMDKGDNLDNSWFIGDGYTKRGNEVMSAIETYKAEMKNALGNEKKYSAILNQVNKSFDVSDVTTKDGLKDKFLNYHFKGFPAIASLAKLSAWQSDVKKAESDVISAALGKAAVQAASYSNYQAIVVLEKNAYFQGENVKGKVVLGRYDENTKPTSFQGPGKLENGQAVISLTAGGVGEQSINGQFTFLEDGKTIPLKFEGKYVVVPRPNEATISADKMNVVYRGVDNPMTISFAGVSDNNVTASAPGLAKSGKSGSYVMRPQAGREVVINVNGKLNDGKVVNSKKVFRIKNIPGPAGALRGRETGTVKGPKSNLEVQTVNAILEDFDFEVGINVVGFNIKVPGQPTVVVSGNKMDARAKAAIQKAGRGDVVIISEIKAKVVGADIMLPKTAPVAYEITQ
;
A
#
# COMPACT_ATOMS: atom_id res chain seq x y z
N MET A 1 -100.70 -13.63 24.61
CA MET A 1 -101.58 -12.46 24.52
C MET A 1 -101.95 -12.22 23.07
N ALA A 2 -103.22 -11.89 22.81
CA ALA A 2 -103.86 -11.50 21.55
C ALA A 2 -103.87 -12.50 20.36
N GLY A 3 -104.65 -13.58 20.50
CA GLY A 3 -105.06 -14.47 19.41
C GLY A 3 -106.24 -13.93 18.59
N GLY A 4 -106.11 -12.73 18.01
CA GLY A 4 -107.06 -12.25 17.00
C GLY A 4 -106.83 -12.99 15.67
N LYS A 5 -107.86 -13.59 15.07
CA LYS A 5 -107.79 -14.13 13.70
C LYS A 5 -107.57 -12.98 12.71
N LEU A 6 -106.30 -12.60 12.51
CA LEU A 6 -105.89 -11.61 11.50
C LEU A 6 -106.42 -12.04 10.13
N THR A 7 -107.06 -11.11 9.43
CA THR A 7 -107.55 -11.36 8.07
C THR A 7 -106.38 -11.76 7.15
N PRO A 8 -106.58 -12.58 6.11
CA PRO A 8 -105.52 -12.95 5.17
C PRO A 8 -104.73 -11.75 4.63
N ARG A 9 -105.41 -10.60 4.45
CA ARG A 9 -104.81 -9.32 4.08
C ARG A 9 -103.83 -8.77 5.13
N GLN A 10 -104.22 -8.78 6.41
CA GLN A 10 -103.33 -8.35 7.50
C GLN A 10 -102.16 -9.31 7.71
N LYS A 11 -102.34 -10.62 7.49
CA LYS A 11 -101.23 -11.58 7.51
C LYS A 11 -100.23 -11.30 6.39
N MET A 12 -100.70 -10.97 5.19
CA MET A 12 -99.85 -10.57 4.06
C MET A 12 -99.11 -9.25 4.34
N ILE A 13 -99.78 -8.25 4.91
CA ILE A 13 -99.15 -6.97 5.28
C ILE A 13 -98.10 -7.18 6.37
N ASN A 14 -98.40 -7.98 7.40
CA ASN A 14 -97.44 -8.28 8.46
C ASN A 14 -96.24 -9.10 7.94
N LEU A 15 -96.46 -10.03 7.01
CA LEU A 15 -95.38 -10.76 6.34
C LEU A 15 -94.52 -9.82 5.51
N MET A 16 -95.12 -8.90 4.73
CA MET A 16 -94.39 -7.89 3.97
C MET A 16 -93.60 -6.94 4.88
N TYR A 17 -94.17 -6.48 6.00
CA TYR A 17 -93.46 -5.65 6.97
C TYR A 17 -92.29 -6.41 7.62
N LEU A 18 -92.49 -7.69 7.95
CA LEU A 18 -91.44 -8.52 8.54
C LEU A 18 -90.32 -8.82 7.53
N VAL A 19 -90.66 -9.06 6.26
CA VAL A 19 -89.70 -9.19 5.16
C VAL A 19 -88.99 -7.86 4.89
N PHE A 20 -89.68 -6.72 4.95
CA PHE A 20 -89.09 -5.40 4.72
C PHE A 20 -88.17 -4.96 5.87
N ILE A 21 -88.55 -5.22 7.12
CA ILE A 21 -87.71 -5.01 8.29
C ILE A 21 -86.50 -5.97 8.25
N ALA A 22 -86.70 -7.23 7.85
CA ALA A 22 -85.59 -8.16 7.65
C ALA A 22 -84.65 -7.71 6.52
N MET A 23 -85.17 -7.20 5.39
CA MET A 23 -84.37 -6.64 4.30
C MET A 23 -83.60 -5.39 4.73
N LEU A 24 -84.23 -4.47 5.49
CA LEU A 24 -83.57 -3.30 6.05
C LEU A 24 -82.49 -3.67 7.08
N ALA A 25 -82.70 -4.74 7.85
CA ALA A 25 -81.73 -5.23 8.82
C ALA A 25 -80.57 -6.02 8.19
N LEU A 26 -80.78 -6.60 7.00
CA LEU A 26 -79.75 -7.30 6.22
C LEU A 26 -78.84 -6.35 5.45
N ASN A 27 -79.32 -5.13 5.14
CA ASN A 27 -78.52 -4.12 4.48
C ASN A 27 -77.63 -3.38 5.49
N MET A 28 -76.35 -3.26 5.16
CA MET A 28 -75.38 -2.49 5.94
C MET A 28 -75.76 -1.00 6.00
N SER A 29 -75.45 -0.33 7.11
CA SER A 29 -75.68 1.12 7.23
C SER A 29 -74.82 1.89 6.22
N LYS A 30 -75.39 2.94 5.63
CA LYS A 30 -74.73 3.79 4.62
C LYS A 30 -73.46 4.45 5.16
N GLU A 31 -73.46 4.80 6.44
CA GLU A 31 -72.32 5.38 7.14
C GLU A 31 -71.16 4.37 7.23
N VAL A 32 -71.45 3.09 7.43
CA VAL A 32 -70.42 2.03 7.46
C VAL A 32 -69.81 1.81 6.07
N LEU A 33 -70.62 1.81 5.01
CA LEU A 33 -70.12 1.71 3.63
C LEU A 33 -69.24 2.91 3.26
N SER A 34 -69.64 4.12 3.67
CA SER A 34 -68.84 5.34 3.50
C SER A 34 -67.51 5.27 4.24
N ALA A 35 -67.48 4.70 5.46
CA ALA A 35 -66.23 4.49 6.19
C ALA A 35 -65.27 3.54 5.47
N PHE A 36 -65.77 2.46 4.85
CA PHE A 36 -64.95 1.59 4.00
C PHE A 36 -64.45 2.32 2.75
N GLY A 37 -65.26 3.20 2.17
CA GLY A 37 -64.85 4.09 1.08
C GLY A 37 -63.66 4.98 1.46
N LEU A 38 -63.74 5.64 2.62
CA LEU A 38 -62.66 6.48 3.15
C LEU A 38 -61.39 5.65 3.47
N MET A 39 -61.55 4.45 4.01
CA MET A 39 -60.41 3.54 4.21
C MET A 39 -59.75 3.17 2.88
N ASN A 40 -60.54 2.86 1.85
CA ASN A 40 -60.02 2.57 0.52
C ASN A 40 -59.28 3.79 -0.07
N GLU A 41 -59.87 4.99 -0.05
CA GLU A 41 -59.21 6.22 -0.51
C GLU A 41 -57.85 6.42 0.19
N LYS A 42 -57.80 6.21 1.51
CA LYS A 42 -56.56 6.31 2.30
C LYS A 42 -55.52 5.28 1.88
N PHE A 43 -55.91 4.02 1.66
CA PHE A 43 -54.98 2.99 1.18
C PHE A 43 -54.48 3.30 -0.23
N GLU A 44 -55.33 3.76 -1.14
CA GLU A 44 -54.92 4.14 -2.50
C GLU A 44 -53.90 5.27 -2.48
N THR A 45 -54.17 6.34 -1.72
CA THR A 45 -53.22 7.46 -1.58
C THR A 45 -51.89 6.99 -0.97
N ALA A 46 -51.94 6.11 0.03
CA ALA A 46 -50.73 5.54 0.63
C ALA A 46 -49.96 4.65 -0.35
N ASN A 47 -50.66 3.88 -1.20
CA ASN A 47 -50.05 3.00 -2.20
C ASN A 47 -49.36 3.80 -3.31
N GLU A 48 -49.96 4.91 -3.76
CA GLU A 48 -49.34 5.82 -4.73
C GLU A 48 -48.09 6.49 -4.16
N ALA A 49 -48.16 6.98 -2.92
CA ALA A 49 -47.01 7.56 -2.23
C ALA A 49 -45.89 6.53 -2.05
N ALA A 50 -46.21 5.33 -1.56
CA ALA A 50 -45.25 4.25 -1.36
C ALA A 50 -44.61 3.80 -2.68
N LYS A 51 -45.36 3.80 -3.79
CA LYS A 51 -44.80 3.52 -5.12
C LYS A 51 -43.72 4.52 -5.49
N LEU A 52 -43.99 5.82 -5.35
CA LEU A 52 -43.01 6.88 -5.65
C LEU A 52 -41.78 6.78 -4.74
N THR A 53 -41.99 6.59 -3.44
CA THR A 53 -40.90 6.46 -2.47
C THR A 53 -40.03 5.23 -2.75
N ASN A 54 -40.63 4.08 -3.05
CA ASN A 54 -39.89 2.86 -3.37
C ASN A 54 -39.10 3.02 -4.68
N GLU A 55 -39.65 3.68 -5.70
CA GLU A 55 -38.93 3.99 -6.94
C GLU A 55 -37.71 4.88 -6.68
N GLN A 56 -37.84 5.92 -5.86
CA GLN A 56 -36.72 6.78 -5.48
C GLN A 56 -35.64 6.04 -4.68
N MET A 57 -36.05 5.21 -3.71
CA MET A 57 -35.12 4.40 -2.92
C MET A 57 -34.38 3.38 -3.79
N MET A 58 -35.06 2.81 -4.78
CA MET A 58 -34.46 1.88 -5.72
C MET A 58 -33.42 2.57 -6.60
N GLN A 59 -33.75 3.74 -7.16
CA GLN A 59 -32.81 4.54 -7.94
C GLN A 59 -31.57 4.92 -7.14
N ALA A 60 -31.74 5.26 -5.86
CA ALA A 60 -30.62 5.56 -4.97
C ALA A 60 -29.74 4.33 -4.71
N LEU A 61 -30.35 3.15 -4.55
CA LEU A 61 -29.64 1.88 -4.41
C LEU A 61 -28.87 1.53 -5.69
N ASP A 62 -29.49 1.68 -6.86
CA ASP A 62 -28.87 1.40 -8.16
C ASP A 62 -27.70 2.34 -8.45
N THR A 63 -27.84 3.63 -8.12
CA THR A 63 -26.76 4.61 -8.23
C THR A 63 -25.57 4.17 -7.36
N LYS A 64 -25.80 3.79 -6.10
CA LYS A 64 -24.73 3.30 -5.21
C LYS A 64 -24.14 1.98 -5.69
N ALA A 65 -24.95 1.08 -6.23
CA ALA A 65 -24.50 -0.18 -6.80
C ALA A 65 -23.58 0.05 -8.01
N ALA A 66 -23.88 1.03 -8.87
CA ALA A 66 -23.05 1.37 -10.01
C ALA A 66 -21.72 2.01 -9.61
N GLU A 67 -21.76 2.92 -8.62
CA GLU A 67 -20.60 3.66 -8.14
C GLU A 67 -19.67 2.82 -7.25
N ALA A 68 -20.21 2.26 -6.16
CA ALA A 68 -19.44 1.57 -5.13
C ALA A 68 -19.28 0.06 -5.39
N LYS A 69 -20.18 -0.55 -6.18
CA LYS A 69 -20.17 -1.99 -6.51
C LYS A 69 -20.16 -2.87 -5.24
N GLY A 70 -19.59 -4.07 -5.34
CA GLY A 70 -19.45 -5.01 -4.23
C GLY A 70 -20.80 -5.34 -3.58
N GLU A 71 -20.88 -5.14 -2.26
CA GLU A 71 -22.08 -5.41 -1.46
C GLU A 71 -23.31 -4.61 -1.92
N PHE A 72 -23.13 -3.40 -2.46
CA PHE A 72 -24.26 -2.61 -2.99
C PHE A 72 -24.85 -3.22 -4.26
N ALA A 73 -24.03 -3.86 -5.10
CA ALA A 73 -24.53 -4.56 -6.28
C ALA A 73 -25.33 -5.81 -5.90
N VAL A 74 -24.87 -6.56 -4.89
CA VAL A 74 -25.61 -7.72 -4.35
C VAL A 74 -26.93 -7.29 -3.71
N ALA A 75 -26.92 -6.16 -2.99
CA ALA A 75 -28.14 -5.57 -2.43
C ALA A 75 -29.12 -5.12 -3.51
N ALA A 76 -28.66 -4.48 -4.58
CA ALA A 76 -29.50 -4.07 -5.72
C ALA A 76 -30.13 -5.27 -6.43
N GLU A 77 -29.36 -6.35 -6.67
CA GLU A 77 -29.89 -7.58 -7.27
C GLU A 77 -31.02 -8.18 -6.40
N THR A 78 -30.81 -8.21 -5.09
CA THR A 78 -31.81 -8.69 -4.12
C THR A 78 -33.07 -7.82 -4.15
N ALA A 79 -32.90 -6.50 -4.14
CA ALA A 79 -34.00 -5.55 -4.19
C ALA A 79 -34.80 -5.67 -5.50
N HIS A 80 -34.16 -5.84 -6.66
CA HIS A 80 -34.85 -6.02 -7.95
C HIS A 80 -35.67 -7.31 -8.01
N LYS A 81 -35.16 -8.40 -7.43
CA LYS A 81 -35.95 -9.65 -7.32
C LYS A 81 -37.23 -9.42 -6.50
N VAL A 82 -37.12 -8.71 -5.38
CA VAL A 82 -38.28 -8.35 -4.55
C VAL A 82 -39.24 -7.38 -5.26
N GLN A 83 -38.71 -6.38 -5.97
CA GLN A 83 -39.50 -5.45 -6.77
C GLN A 83 -40.30 -6.18 -7.85
N ALA A 84 -39.68 -7.13 -8.55
CA ALA A 84 -40.35 -7.93 -9.58
C ALA A 84 -41.49 -8.78 -8.99
N ALA A 85 -41.23 -9.48 -7.88
CA ALA A 85 -42.24 -10.29 -7.18
C ALA A 85 -43.40 -9.44 -6.66
N THR A 86 -43.06 -8.31 -6.02
CA THR A 86 -44.01 -7.31 -5.51
C THR A 86 -44.87 -6.74 -6.63
N LYS A 87 -44.26 -6.33 -7.74
CA LYS A 87 -44.99 -5.77 -8.89
C LYS A 87 -45.97 -6.78 -9.46
N LYS A 88 -45.53 -8.03 -9.68
CA LYS A 88 -46.38 -9.11 -10.20
C LYS A 88 -47.62 -9.32 -9.33
N PHE A 89 -47.44 -9.39 -8.01
CA PHE A 89 -48.56 -9.59 -7.09
C PHE A 89 -49.44 -8.34 -6.92
N TYR A 90 -48.84 -7.14 -6.85
CA TYR A 90 -49.55 -5.86 -6.79
C TYR A 90 -50.46 -5.65 -8.00
N ASP A 91 -49.93 -5.91 -9.20
CA ASP A 91 -50.68 -5.81 -10.46
C ASP A 91 -51.81 -6.85 -10.50
N PHE A 92 -51.53 -8.08 -10.03
CA PHE A 92 -52.56 -9.11 -9.91
C PHE A 92 -53.70 -8.68 -8.99
N ILE A 93 -53.41 -8.11 -7.81
CA ILE A 93 -54.44 -7.54 -6.91
C ILE A 93 -55.21 -6.42 -7.61
N GLY A 94 -54.54 -5.61 -8.44
CA GLY A 94 -55.19 -4.61 -9.29
C GLY A 94 -56.26 -5.22 -10.22
N THR A 95 -56.01 -6.41 -10.77
CA THR A 95 -57.03 -7.14 -11.57
C THR A 95 -58.22 -7.59 -10.73
N LEU A 96 -58.01 -7.97 -9.47
CA LEU A 96 -59.07 -8.35 -8.54
C LEU A 96 -59.92 -7.13 -8.14
N LYS A 97 -59.29 -5.98 -7.95
CA LYS A 97 -59.99 -4.71 -7.69
C LYS A 97 -60.82 -4.27 -8.91
N ALA A 98 -60.28 -4.39 -10.12
CA ALA A 98 -61.05 -4.13 -11.34
C ALA A 98 -62.26 -5.06 -11.47
N GLU A 99 -62.12 -6.32 -11.03
CA GLU A 99 -63.21 -7.28 -10.98
C GLU A 99 -64.30 -6.89 -9.97
N THR A 100 -63.95 -6.41 -8.77
CA THR A 100 -64.92 -5.88 -7.80
C THR A 100 -65.74 -4.72 -8.35
N LEU A 101 -65.14 -3.88 -9.20
CA LEU A 101 -65.74 -2.65 -9.73
C LEU A 101 -66.56 -2.85 -11.01
N LYS A 102 -66.70 -4.08 -11.52
CA LYS A 102 -67.50 -4.33 -12.72
C LYS A 102 -68.95 -3.87 -12.53
N GLY A 103 -69.42 -3.00 -13.42
CA GLY A 103 -70.77 -2.43 -13.36
C GLY A 103 -70.94 -1.26 -12.39
N VAL A 104 -69.89 -0.83 -11.70
CA VAL A 104 -69.89 0.36 -10.84
C VAL A 104 -69.37 1.56 -11.65
N GLN A 105 -70.16 2.62 -11.76
CA GLN A 105 -69.74 3.86 -12.39
C GLN A 105 -69.43 4.91 -11.30
N PRO A 106 -68.30 5.62 -11.38
CA PRO A 106 -68.00 6.70 -10.46
C PRO A 106 -68.95 7.89 -10.66
N GLU A 107 -69.42 8.46 -9.56
CA GLU A 107 -70.25 9.67 -9.52
C GLU A 107 -69.36 10.84 -9.05
N ASN A 108 -69.27 11.91 -9.85
CA ASN A 108 -68.43 13.09 -9.54
C ASN A 108 -66.95 12.77 -9.23
N GLY A 109 -66.38 11.77 -9.91
CA GLY A 109 -65.00 11.35 -9.71
C GLY A 109 -64.75 10.51 -8.46
N LYS A 110 -65.80 10.14 -7.70
CA LYS A 110 -65.73 9.21 -6.57
C LYS A 110 -66.57 7.97 -6.81
N LEU A 111 -66.21 6.86 -6.19
CA LEU A 111 -67.03 5.65 -6.25
C LEU A 111 -68.31 5.84 -5.40
N PRO A 112 -69.48 5.36 -5.86
CA PRO A 112 -70.72 5.46 -5.11
C PRO A 112 -70.73 4.44 -3.95
N TYR A 113 -70.06 4.76 -2.85
CA TYR A 113 -69.82 3.84 -1.72
C TYR A 113 -71.10 3.20 -1.18
N GLU A 114 -72.15 4.00 -1.02
CA GLU A 114 -73.44 3.55 -0.48
C GLU A 114 -74.18 2.56 -1.40
N SER A 115 -73.83 2.53 -2.69
CA SER A 115 -74.42 1.64 -3.70
C SER A 115 -73.59 0.36 -3.91
N MET A 116 -72.46 0.23 -3.22
CA MET A 116 -71.52 -0.90 -3.31
C MET A 116 -71.71 -1.89 -2.14
N ASP A 117 -72.96 -2.16 -1.79
CA ASP A 117 -73.35 -3.00 -0.65
C ASP A 117 -73.33 -4.52 -0.96
N LYS A 118 -73.30 -4.89 -2.25
CA LYS A 118 -73.31 -6.30 -2.71
C LYS A 118 -71.94 -6.80 -3.17
N GLY A 119 -71.66 -8.07 -2.90
CA GLY A 119 -70.42 -8.77 -3.25
C GLY A 119 -70.49 -9.63 -4.52
N ASP A 120 -71.62 -9.59 -5.25
CA ASP A 120 -71.98 -10.54 -6.32
C ASP A 120 -70.86 -10.78 -7.36
N ASN A 121 -70.09 -9.75 -7.70
CA ASN A 121 -68.98 -9.85 -8.65
C ASN A 121 -67.90 -10.84 -8.19
N LEU A 122 -67.44 -10.74 -6.94
CA LEU A 122 -66.48 -11.67 -6.38
C LEU A 122 -67.14 -12.99 -6.02
N ASP A 123 -68.37 -12.94 -5.52
CA ASP A 123 -69.04 -14.15 -5.04
C ASP A 123 -69.24 -15.17 -6.17
N ASN A 124 -69.71 -14.70 -7.32
CA ASN A 124 -69.91 -15.52 -8.51
C ASN A 124 -68.59 -15.92 -9.19
N SER A 125 -67.52 -15.17 -8.98
CA SER A 125 -66.23 -15.41 -9.62
C SER A 125 -65.37 -16.37 -8.82
N TRP A 126 -65.30 -16.24 -7.48
CA TRP A 126 -64.31 -16.93 -6.65
C TRP A 126 -64.85 -18.19 -5.98
N PHE A 127 -66.16 -18.29 -5.72
CA PHE A 127 -66.73 -19.36 -4.91
C PHE A 127 -67.65 -20.29 -5.70
N ILE A 128 -67.61 -21.58 -5.38
CA ILE A 128 -68.54 -22.59 -5.91
C ILE A 128 -68.92 -23.56 -4.79
N GLY A 129 -70.17 -23.51 -4.32
CA GLY A 129 -70.61 -24.22 -3.12
C GLY A 129 -69.73 -23.87 -1.91
N ASP A 130 -69.12 -24.89 -1.30
CA ASP A 130 -68.16 -24.77 -0.19
C ASP A 130 -66.69 -24.67 -0.68
N GLY A 131 -66.49 -24.67 -2.00
CA GLY A 131 -65.21 -24.67 -2.70
C GLY A 131 -64.85 -23.33 -3.35
N TYR A 132 -63.66 -23.33 -3.96
CA TYR A 132 -63.20 -22.25 -4.82
C TYR A 132 -63.36 -22.63 -6.28
N THR A 133 -63.70 -21.65 -7.12
CA THR A 133 -63.61 -21.79 -8.57
C THR A 133 -62.13 -21.86 -8.99
N LYS A 134 -61.88 -22.03 -10.29
CA LYS A 134 -60.53 -21.86 -10.85
C LYS A 134 -59.94 -20.49 -10.49
N ARG A 135 -60.76 -19.43 -10.54
CA ARG A 135 -60.33 -18.06 -10.24
C ARG A 135 -59.99 -17.88 -8.75
N GLY A 136 -60.78 -18.44 -7.83
CA GLY A 136 -60.45 -18.41 -6.40
C GLY A 136 -59.13 -19.14 -6.08
N ASN A 137 -58.87 -20.28 -6.75
CA ASN A 137 -57.59 -20.99 -6.61
C ASN A 137 -56.41 -20.20 -7.20
N GLU A 138 -56.62 -19.43 -8.28
CA GLU A 138 -55.58 -18.53 -8.81
C GLU A 138 -55.18 -17.46 -7.78
N VAL A 139 -56.14 -16.92 -7.00
CA VAL A 139 -55.84 -15.94 -5.94
C VAL A 139 -54.98 -16.56 -4.84
N MET A 140 -55.36 -17.73 -4.34
CA MET A 140 -54.57 -18.47 -3.34
C MET A 140 -53.16 -18.78 -3.86
N SER A 141 -53.07 -19.25 -5.10
CA SER A 141 -51.79 -19.56 -5.75
C SER A 141 -50.91 -18.32 -5.94
N ALA A 142 -51.50 -17.16 -6.28
CA ALA A 142 -50.75 -15.91 -6.40
C ALA A 142 -50.16 -15.46 -5.06
N ILE A 143 -50.90 -15.62 -3.95
CA ILE A 143 -50.42 -15.30 -2.60
C ILE A 143 -49.26 -16.23 -2.19
N GLU A 144 -49.41 -17.53 -2.40
CA GLU A 144 -48.33 -18.50 -2.11
C GLU A 144 -47.10 -18.28 -2.98
N THR A 145 -47.30 -17.98 -4.27
CA THR A 145 -46.23 -17.65 -5.20
C THR A 145 -45.47 -16.40 -4.73
N TYR A 146 -46.18 -15.36 -4.29
CA TYR A 146 -45.55 -14.16 -3.75
C TYR A 146 -44.69 -14.46 -2.52
N LYS A 147 -45.22 -15.21 -1.54
CA LYS A 147 -44.45 -15.63 -0.36
C LYS A 147 -43.20 -16.44 -0.73
N ALA A 148 -43.33 -17.36 -1.69
CA ALA A 148 -42.22 -18.18 -2.17
C ALA A 148 -41.16 -17.33 -2.91
N GLU A 149 -41.56 -16.43 -3.80
CA GLU A 149 -40.66 -15.52 -4.52
C GLU A 149 -39.93 -14.59 -3.54
N MET A 150 -40.62 -14.03 -2.54
CA MET A 150 -40.01 -13.21 -1.49
C MET A 150 -38.99 -14.00 -0.67
N LYS A 151 -39.32 -15.24 -0.28
CA LYS A 151 -38.39 -16.12 0.44
C LYS A 151 -37.16 -16.46 -0.39
N ASN A 152 -37.34 -16.76 -1.67
CA ASN A 152 -36.24 -17.09 -2.58
C ASN A 152 -35.34 -15.88 -2.86
N ALA A 153 -35.91 -14.69 -2.98
CA ALA A 153 -35.16 -13.46 -3.19
C ALA A 153 -34.31 -13.08 -1.96
N LEU A 154 -34.88 -13.20 -0.75
CA LEU A 154 -34.24 -12.78 0.49
C LEU A 154 -33.33 -13.85 1.12
N GLY A 155 -33.53 -15.12 0.78
CA GLY A 155 -32.75 -16.24 1.31
C GLY A 155 -32.90 -16.42 2.82
N ASN A 156 -31.93 -17.11 3.45
CA ASN A 156 -31.92 -17.41 4.90
C ASN A 156 -31.18 -16.36 5.73
N GLU A 157 -31.18 -15.12 5.26
CA GLU A 157 -30.43 -14.03 5.87
C GLU A 157 -31.13 -13.47 7.11
N LYS A 158 -30.44 -13.44 8.25
CA LYS A 158 -30.98 -12.94 9.53
C LYS A 158 -31.51 -11.50 9.44
N LYS A 159 -30.90 -10.66 8.58
CA LYS A 159 -31.32 -9.27 8.41
C LYS A 159 -32.73 -9.15 7.82
N TYR A 160 -33.16 -10.14 7.04
CA TYR A 160 -34.47 -10.15 6.38
C TYR A 160 -35.51 -11.04 7.08
N SER A 161 -35.13 -11.76 8.13
CA SER A 161 -36.04 -12.73 8.79
C SER A 161 -37.28 -12.06 9.39
N ALA A 162 -37.14 -10.86 9.96
CA ALA A 162 -38.28 -10.11 10.49
C ALA A 162 -39.27 -9.71 9.39
N ILE A 163 -38.76 -9.31 8.23
CA ILE A 163 -39.57 -8.92 7.06
C ILE A 163 -40.29 -10.15 6.51
N LEU A 164 -39.58 -11.28 6.33
CA LEU A 164 -40.18 -12.53 5.88
C LEU A 164 -41.27 -13.02 6.84
N ASN A 165 -41.05 -12.93 8.15
CA ASN A 165 -42.06 -13.29 9.15
C ASN A 165 -43.29 -12.39 9.07
N GLN A 166 -43.11 -11.08 8.84
CA GLN A 166 -44.22 -10.16 8.64
C GLN A 166 -45.00 -10.51 7.37
N VAL A 167 -44.32 -10.74 6.24
CA VAL A 167 -44.95 -11.15 4.96
C VAL A 167 -45.73 -12.46 5.14
N ASN A 168 -45.12 -13.46 5.77
CA ASN A 168 -45.78 -14.75 6.02
C ASN A 168 -47.02 -14.60 6.92
N LYS A 169 -47.00 -13.67 7.88
CA LYS A 169 -48.12 -13.40 8.77
C LYS A 169 -49.23 -12.59 8.08
N SER A 170 -48.88 -11.56 7.31
CA SER A 170 -49.86 -10.74 6.57
C SER A 170 -50.58 -11.53 5.47
N PHE A 171 -49.91 -12.54 4.91
CA PHE A 171 -50.40 -13.40 3.83
C PHE A 171 -50.54 -14.87 4.27
N ASP A 172 -50.89 -15.09 5.54
CA ASP A 172 -51.29 -16.40 6.03
C ASP A 172 -52.69 -16.72 5.50
N VAL A 173 -52.76 -17.73 4.63
CA VAL A 173 -54.00 -18.16 3.95
C VAL A 173 -54.54 -19.48 4.52
N SER A 174 -54.11 -19.85 5.73
CA SER A 174 -54.66 -21.00 6.45
C SER A 174 -56.14 -20.79 6.80
N ASP A 175 -56.86 -21.90 6.98
CA ASP A 175 -58.28 -21.86 7.31
C ASP A 175 -58.53 -21.14 8.64
N VAL A 176 -59.50 -20.22 8.64
CA VAL A 176 -59.83 -19.38 9.79
C VAL A 176 -60.87 -20.08 10.65
N THR A 177 -60.63 -20.12 11.96
CA THR A 177 -61.62 -20.67 12.91
C THR A 177 -62.65 -19.60 13.23
N THR A 178 -63.91 -19.85 12.90
CA THR A 178 -65.03 -18.94 13.18
C THR A 178 -65.38 -18.96 14.68
N LYS A 179 -66.25 -18.03 15.11
CA LYS A 179 -66.73 -17.97 16.51
C LYS A 179 -67.41 -19.27 16.97
N ASP A 180 -67.93 -20.05 16.02
CA ASP A 180 -68.62 -21.31 16.26
C ASP A 180 -67.68 -22.52 16.28
N GLY A 181 -66.36 -22.30 16.19
CA GLY A 181 -65.34 -23.35 16.22
C GLY A 181 -65.18 -24.12 14.90
N LEU A 182 -65.89 -23.70 13.85
CA LEU A 182 -65.77 -24.29 12.51
C LEU A 182 -64.62 -23.66 11.74
N LYS A 183 -63.92 -24.46 10.93
CA LYS A 183 -62.89 -23.96 10.00
C LYS A 183 -63.57 -23.50 8.71
N ASP A 184 -63.41 -22.23 8.38
CA ASP A 184 -63.79 -21.68 7.09
C ASP A 184 -62.55 -21.33 6.27
N LYS A 185 -62.63 -21.53 4.96
CA LYS A 185 -61.50 -21.28 4.08
C LYS A 185 -61.20 -19.78 4.03
N PHE A 186 -59.94 -19.41 3.95
CA PHE A 186 -59.49 -18.02 4.04
C PHE A 186 -60.30 -17.02 3.18
N LEU A 187 -60.42 -17.26 1.86
CA LEU A 187 -61.18 -16.36 0.99
C LEU A 187 -62.68 -16.34 1.28
N ASN A 188 -63.26 -17.45 1.77
CA ASN A 188 -64.68 -17.46 2.15
C ASN A 188 -64.89 -16.50 3.32
N TYR A 189 -64.09 -16.67 4.37
CA TYR A 189 -64.16 -15.86 5.58
C TYR A 189 -63.91 -14.37 5.31
N HIS A 190 -63.00 -14.05 4.39
CA HIS A 190 -62.61 -12.67 4.13
C HIS A 190 -63.41 -11.95 3.03
N PHE A 191 -64.03 -12.66 2.08
CA PHE A 191 -64.64 -12.01 0.90
C PHE A 191 -66.05 -12.51 0.55
N LYS A 192 -66.46 -13.71 0.96
CA LYS A 192 -67.77 -14.27 0.59
C LYS A 192 -68.91 -13.49 1.25
N GLY A 193 -69.82 -12.93 0.46
CA GLY A 193 -70.94 -12.13 0.94
C GLY A 193 -70.55 -10.76 1.52
N PHE A 194 -69.30 -10.31 1.37
CA PHE A 194 -68.88 -8.97 1.80
C PHE A 194 -69.30 -7.90 0.77
N PRO A 195 -69.67 -6.69 1.21
CA PRO A 195 -69.90 -5.56 0.32
C PRO A 195 -68.71 -5.31 -0.60
N ALA A 196 -68.97 -4.95 -1.87
CA ALA A 196 -67.91 -4.66 -2.84
C ALA A 196 -66.91 -3.61 -2.33
N ILE A 197 -67.37 -2.57 -1.61
CA ILE A 197 -66.48 -1.54 -1.06
C ILE A 197 -65.57 -2.07 0.05
N ALA A 198 -66.05 -3.00 0.87
CA ALA A 198 -65.27 -3.62 1.94
C ALA A 198 -64.21 -4.57 1.35
N SER A 199 -64.59 -5.35 0.34
CA SER A 199 -63.68 -6.20 -0.43
C SER A 199 -62.61 -5.38 -1.15
N LEU A 200 -62.99 -4.26 -1.76
CA LEU A 200 -62.06 -3.32 -2.40
C LEU A 200 -61.05 -2.76 -1.38
N ALA A 201 -61.51 -2.28 -0.23
CA ALA A 201 -60.64 -1.76 0.83
C ALA A 201 -59.64 -2.82 1.34
N LYS A 202 -60.07 -4.08 1.51
CA LYS A 202 -59.20 -5.20 1.89
C LYS A 202 -58.11 -5.48 0.85
N LEU A 203 -58.48 -5.47 -0.44
CA LEU A 203 -57.50 -5.65 -1.53
C LEU A 203 -56.51 -4.47 -1.61
N SER A 204 -56.97 -3.24 -1.38
CA SER A 204 -56.10 -2.07 -1.31
C SER A 204 -55.17 -2.11 -0.09
N ALA A 205 -55.62 -2.68 1.03
CA ALA A 205 -54.76 -2.96 2.18
C ALA A 205 -53.68 -4.01 1.86
N TRP A 206 -54.01 -5.07 1.12
CA TRP A 206 -53.00 -6.02 0.63
C TRP A 206 -51.97 -5.34 -0.26
N GLN A 207 -52.39 -4.48 -1.19
CA GLN A 207 -51.47 -3.67 -1.99
C GLN A 207 -50.52 -2.82 -1.11
N SER A 208 -51.02 -2.28 0.00
CA SER A 208 -50.24 -1.53 0.97
C SER A 208 -49.21 -2.40 1.70
N ASP A 209 -49.61 -3.60 2.14
CA ASP A 209 -48.71 -4.55 2.80
C ASP A 209 -47.57 -4.99 1.87
N VAL A 210 -47.85 -5.27 0.60
CA VAL A 210 -46.83 -5.63 -0.40
C VAL A 210 -45.86 -4.45 -0.62
N LYS A 211 -46.39 -3.23 -0.74
CA LYS A 211 -45.55 -2.03 -0.93
C LYS A 211 -44.70 -1.68 0.28
N LYS A 212 -45.23 -1.89 1.48
CA LYS A 212 -44.48 -1.77 2.73
C LYS A 212 -43.35 -2.81 2.77
N ALA A 213 -43.64 -4.07 2.45
CA ALA A 213 -42.62 -5.12 2.42
C ALA A 213 -41.49 -4.81 1.43
N GLU A 214 -41.80 -4.28 0.24
CA GLU A 214 -40.80 -3.79 -0.72
C GLU A 214 -39.93 -2.68 -0.12
N SER A 215 -40.54 -1.67 0.51
CA SER A 215 -39.82 -0.56 1.15
C SER A 215 -38.88 -1.02 2.27
N ASP A 216 -39.37 -1.94 3.11
CA ASP A 216 -38.62 -2.53 4.22
C ASP A 216 -37.42 -3.32 3.69
N VAL A 217 -37.56 -4.06 2.59
CA VAL A 217 -36.46 -4.79 1.95
C VAL A 217 -35.42 -3.85 1.37
N ILE A 218 -35.83 -2.83 0.59
CA ILE A 218 -34.89 -1.88 -0.03
C ILE A 218 -34.08 -1.17 1.07
N SER A 219 -34.75 -0.70 2.12
CA SER A 219 -34.09 -0.09 3.29
C SER A 219 -33.10 -1.05 3.97
N ALA A 220 -33.53 -2.29 4.22
CA ALA A 220 -32.70 -3.29 4.87
C ALA A 220 -31.49 -3.72 4.02
N ALA A 221 -31.66 -3.80 2.69
CA ALA A 221 -30.59 -4.15 1.76
C ALA A 221 -29.52 -3.05 1.69
N LEU A 222 -29.94 -1.79 1.56
CA LEU A 222 -29.03 -0.65 1.58
C LEU A 222 -28.27 -0.56 2.91
N GLY A 223 -28.98 -0.71 4.04
CA GLY A 223 -28.37 -0.73 5.36
C GLY A 223 -27.41 -1.90 5.57
N LYS A 224 -27.73 -3.10 5.06
CA LYS A 224 -26.86 -4.28 5.13
C LYS A 224 -25.56 -4.03 4.36
N ALA A 225 -25.67 -3.59 3.10
CA ALA A 225 -24.52 -3.30 2.26
C ALA A 225 -23.62 -2.22 2.88
N ALA A 226 -24.22 -1.14 3.42
CA ALA A 226 -23.47 -0.09 4.07
C ALA A 226 -22.70 -0.58 5.32
N VAL A 227 -23.31 -1.42 6.15
CA VAL A 227 -22.66 -1.99 7.35
C VAL A 227 -21.51 -2.92 6.97
N GLN A 228 -21.70 -3.78 5.95
CA GLN A 228 -20.64 -4.68 5.49
C GLN A 228 -19.49 -3.90 4.84
N ALA A 229 -19.80 -2.89 4.04
CA ALA A 229 -18.79 -2.00 3.47
C ALA A 229 -18.03 -1.24 4.57
N ALA A 230 -18.68 -0.80 5.64
CA ALA A 230 -18.02 -0.08 6.74
C ALA A 230 -17.28 -0.99 7.75
N SER A 231 -17.33 -2.31 7.60
CA SER A 231 -16.75 -3.24 8.57
C SER A 231 -15.24 -3.04 8.74
N TYR A 232 -14.76 -3.08 10.00
CA TYR A 232 -13.33 -3.03 10.31
C TYR A 232 -12.54 -4.25 9.82
N SER A 233 -13.21 -5.36 9.47
CA SER A 233 -12.58 -6.52 8.82
C SER A 233 -11.93 -6.17 7.48
N ASN A 234 -12.36 -5.07 6.87
CA ASN A 234 -11.92 -4.60 5.56
C ASN A 234 -10.69 -3.68 5.67
N TYR A 235 -9.99 -3.69 6.80
CA TYR A 235 -8.80 -2.87 7.05
C TYR A 235 -7.64 -3.72 7.58
N GLN A 236 -6.44 -3.32 7.21
CA GLN A 236 -5.19 -3.83 7.76
C GLN A 236 -4.45 -2.69 8.45
N ALA A 237 -3.86 -2.97 9.61
CA ALA A 237 -3.00 -2.02 10.29
C ALA A 237 -1.64 -1.98 9.60
N ILE A 238 -1.23 -0.79 9.15
CA ILE A 238 0.01 -0.55 8.42
C ILE A 238 0.84 0.46 9.19
N VAL A 239 2.11 0.11 9.42
CA VAL A 239 3.09 1.02 10.00
C VAL A 239 3.77 1.78 8.85
N VAL A 240 3.67 3.10 8.87
CA VAL A 240 4.28 4.00 7.89
C VAL A 240 5.38 4.79 8.59
N LEU A 241 6.62 4.35 8.42
CA LEU A 241 7.80 5.03 8.97
C LEU A 241 8.23 6.20 8.07
N GLU A 242 8.84 7.23 8.66
CA GLU A 242 9.42 8.34 7.89
C GLU A 242 10.68 7.90 7.11
N LYS A 243 11.41 6.93 7.63
CA LYS A 243 12.59 6.31 7.01
C LYS A 243 12.57 4.81 7.33
N ASN A 244 13.19 4.01 6.46
CA ASN A 244 13.31 2.56 6.70
C ASN A 244 14.71 2.14 7.21
N ALA A 245 15.68 3.05 7.21
CA ALA A 245 17.03 2.83 7.72
C ALA A 245 17.40 3.94 8.71
N TYR A 246 17.98 3.55 9.85
CA TYR A 246 18.32 4.43 10.95
C TYR A 246 19.71 4.08 11.49
N PHE A 247 20.43 5.08 12.00
CA PHE A 247 21.63 4.84 12.79
C PHE A 247 21.27 4.42 14.22
N GLN A 248 22.17 3.69 14.88
CA GLN A 248 21.98 3.31 16.28
C GLN A 248 21.83 4.57 17.17
N GLY A 249 20.74 4.64 17.94
CA GLY A 249 20.41 5.79 18.78
C GLY A 249 19.66 6.93 18.07
N GLU A 250 19.35 6.80 16.77
CA GLU A 250 18.42 7.71 16.08
C GLU A 250 16.96 7.41 16.46
N ASN A 251 16.14 8.43 16.61
CA ASN A 251 14.72 8.26 16.94
C ASN A 251 13.93 7.76 15.72
N VAL A 252 13.32 6.59 15.84
CA VAL A 252 12.39 6.05 14.83
C VAL A 252 11.05 6.78 14.94
N LYS A 253 10.61 7.39 13.84
CA LYS A 253 9.35 8.13 13.75
C LYS A 253 8.47 7.56 12.64
N GLY A 254 7.17 7.54 12.88
CA GLY A 254 6.20 7.03 11.93
C GLY A 254 4.77 7.17 12.44
N LYS A 255 3.82 6.64 11.66
CA LYS A 255 2.40 6.59 11.98
C LYS A 255 1.90 5.15 11.82
N VAL A 256 0.91 4.77 12.61
CA VAL A 256 0.17 3.52 12.39
C VAL A 256 -1.21 3.91 11.86
N VAL A 257 -1.57 3.37 10.70
CA VAL A 257 -2.81 3.70 10.00
C VAL A 257 -3.58 2.44 9.67
N LEU A 258 -4.89 2.55 9.55
CA LEU A 258 -5.74 1.49 9.01
C LEU A 258 -5.85 1.69 7.50
N GLY A 259 -5.13 0.87 6.74
CA GLY A 259 -5.23 0.81 5.29
C GLY A 259 -6.41 -0.07 4.89
N ARG A 260 -7.23 0.41 3.95
CA ARG A 260 -8.33 -0.39 3.39
C ARG A 260 -7.76 -1.62 2.66
N TYR A 261 -8.26 -2.81 2.96
CA TYR A 261 -7.93 -4.07 2.31
C TYR A 261 -9.19 -4.88 2.08
N ASP A 262 -9.75 -4.76 0.89
CA ASP A 262 -11.08 -5.25 0.58
C ASP A 262 -11.24 -5.45 -0.93
N GLU A 263 -11.61 -6.66 -1.33
CA GLU A 263 -11.82 -7.02 -2.73
C GLU A 263 -12.98 -6.25 -3.35
N ASN A 264 -13.97 -5.84 -2.53
CA ASN A 264 -15.11 -5.04 -2.95
C ASN A 264 -14.77 -3.56 -3.13
N THR A 265 -13.66 -3.08 -2.59
CA THR A 265 -13.23 -1.70 -2.81
C THR A 265 -12.61 -1.57 -4.20
N LYS A 266 -13.37 -0.99 -5.14
CA LYS A 266 -12.95 -0.81 -6.54
C LYS A 266 -12.81 0.69 -6.87
N PRO A 267 -11.59 1.25 -6.88
CA PRO A 267 -11.37 2.61 -7.36
C PRO A 267 -11.81 2.77 -8.82
N THR A 268 -12.34 3.93 -9.18
CA THR A 268 -12.70 4.25 -10.57
C THR A 268 -11.48 4.31 -11.47
N SER A 269 -10.37 4.87 -10.97
CA SER A 269 -9.08 4.85 -11.64
C SER A 269 -7.93 4.94 -10.63
N PHE A 270 -6.76 4.48 -11.06
CA PHE A 270 -5.51 4.62 -10.35
C PHE A 270 -4.44 5.15 -11.30
N GLN A 271 -3.70 6.14 -10.84
CA GLN A 271 -2.54 6.71 -11.54
C GLN A 271 -1.31 6.50 -10.65
N GLY A 272 -0.36 5.70 -11.13
CA GLY A 272 0.89 5.40 -10.43
C GLY A 272 1.64 4.24 -11.08
N PRO A 273 2.85 3.91 -10.59
CA PRO A 273 3.71 2.89 -11.18
C PRO A 273 3.31 1.47 -10.71
N GLY A 274 2.08 1.06 -11.03
CA GLY A 274 1.53 -0.21 -10.53
C GLY A 274 0.17 -0.58 -11.11
N LYS A 275 -0.40 -1.65 -10.55
CA LYS A 275 -1.75 -2.15 -10.88
C LYS A 275 -2.59 -2.29 -9.63
N LEU A 276 -3.92 -2.18 -9.80
CA LEU A 276 -4.88 -2.38 -8.71
C LEU A 276 -5.10 -3.87 -8.47
N GLU A 277 -4.92 -4.32 -7.22
CA GLU A 277 -5.26 -5.65 -6.73
C GLU A 277 -5.93 -5.51 -5.35
N ASN A 278 -7.13 -6.07 -5.18
CA ASN A 278 -7.87 -6.11 -3.91
C ASN A 278 -7.99 -4.77 -3.15
N GLY A 279 -8.28 -3.68 -3.89
CA GLY A 279 -8.41 -2.34 -3.31
C GLY A 279 -7.07 -1.67 -2.98
N GLN A 280 -5.94 -2.33 -3.26
CA GLN A 280 -4.59 -1.80 -3.13
C GLN A 280 -3.97 -1.59 -4.51
N ALA A 281 -2.93 -0.75 -4.58
CA ALA A 281 -2.08 -0.65 -5.76
C ALA A 281 -0.74 -1.33 -5.48
N VAL A 282 -0.47 -2.45 -6.14
CA VAL A 282 0.83 -3.10 -6.10
C VAL A 282 1.76 -2.31 -7.02
N ILE A 283 2.69 -1.57 -6.42
CA ILE A 283 3.66 -0.74 -7.13
C ILE A 283 4.98 -1.47 -7.29
N SER A 284 5.57 -1.36 -8.47
CA SER A 284 6.89 -1.91 -8.76
C SER A 284 7.59 -1.01 -9.78
N LEU A 285 8.74 -0.46 -9.38
CA LEU A 285 9.55 0.41 -10.23
C LEU A 285 11.04 0.15 -9.98
N THR A 286 11.84 0.28 -11.04
CA THR A 286 13.29 0.25 -10.92
C THR A 286 13.75 1.54 -10.27
N ALA A 287 14.52 1.44 -9.17
CA ALA A 287 15.04 2.59 -8.47
C ALA A 287 15.85 3.51 -9.41
N GLY A 288 15.59 4.82 -9.34
CA GLY A 288 16.23 5.84 -10.18
C GLY A 288 17.67 6.17 -9.79
N GLY A 289 18.12 7.38 -10.15
CA GLY A 289 19.44 7.89 -9.79
C GLY A 289 19.62 8.06 -8.27
N VAL A 290 20.88 8.10 -7.83
CA VAL A 290 21.28 8.30 -6.42
C VAL A 290 20.67 9.60 -5.89
N GLY A 291 20.11 9.55 -4.68
CA GLY A 291 19.46 10.68 -4.01
C GLY A 291 18.00 10.41 -3.62
N GLU A 292 17.30 11.47 -3.21
CA GLU A 292 15.87 11.42 -2.90
C GLU A 292 15.05 11.35 -4.19
N GLN A 293 14.06 10.46 -4.20
CA GLN A 293 13.14 10.24 -5.30
C GLN A 293 11.70 10.24 -4.77
N SER A 294 10.76 10.67 -5.61
CA SER A 294 9.33 10.71 -5.26
C SER A 294 8.52 9.71 -6.10
N ILE A 295 7.45 9.20 -5.51
CA ILE A 295 6.45 8.36 -6.14
C ILE A 295 5.11 9.07 -5.95
N ASN A 296 4.68 9.75 -7.00
CA ASN A 296 3.45 10.53 -7.00
C ASN A 296 2.35 9.81 -7.77
N GLY A 297 1.12 10.02 -7.35
CA GLY A 297 -0.03 9.47 -8.04
C GLY A 297 -1.34 9.80 -7.34
N GLN A 298 -2.41 9.15 -7.78
CA GLN A 298 -3.73 9.34 -7.18
C GLN A 298 -4.66 8.16 -7.41
N PHE A 299 -5.57 7.96 -6.47
CA PHE A 299 -6.79 7.18 -6.67
C PHE A 299 -7.94 8.13 -6.96
N THR A 300 -8.88 7.72 -7.81
CA THR A 300 -10.14 8.46 -8.02
C THR A 300 -11.32 7.55 -7.72
N PHE A 301 -12.26 8.06 -6.95
CA PHE A 301 -13.55 7.40 -6.69
C PHE A 301 -14.67 8.29 -7.22
N LEU A 302 -15.69 7.67 -7.81
CA LEU A 302 -16.95 8.34 -8.12
C LEU A 302 -17.92 8.06 -6.98
N GLU A 303 -18.40 9.10 -6.32
CA GLU A 303 -19.35 9.00 -5.21
C GLU A 303 -20.36 10.15 -5.33
N ASP A 304 -21.65 9.81 -5.38
CA ASP A 304 -22.77 10.73 -5.55
C ASP A 304 -22.58 11.67 -6.76
N GLY A 305 -22.12 11.10 -7.89
CA GLY A 305 -21.81 11.82 -9.12
C GLY A 305 -20.58 12.74 -9.06
N LYS A 306 -19.87 12.82 -7.92
CA LYS A 306 -18.66 13.63 -7.76
C LYS A 306 -17.43 12.74 -7.82
N THR A 307 -16.43 13.19 -8.58
CA THR A 307 -15.12 12.54 -8.58
C THR A 307 -14.31 13.03 -7.39
N ILE A 308 -13.94 12.12 -6.49
CA ILE A 308 -13.11 12.36 -5.31
C ILE A 308 -11.68 11.91 -5.61
N PRO A 309 -10.72 12.83 -5.85
CA PRO A 309 -9.32 12.49 -6.05
C PRO A 309 -8.57 12.38 -4.71
N LEU A 310 -7.95 11.23 -4.47
CA LEU A 310 -7.07 10.97 -3.32
C LEU A 310 -5.62 10.89 -3.82
N LYS A 311 -4.90 12.00 -3.71
CA LYS A 311 -3.49 12.11 -4.11
C LYS A 311 -2.57 11.48 -3.06
N PHE A 312 -1.48 10.87 -3.52
CA PHE A 312 -0.41 10.37 -2.67
C PHE A 312 0.95 10.86 -3.16
N GLU A 313 1.85 11.06 -2.19
CA GLU A 313 3.26 11.37 -2.41
C GLU A 313 4.08 10.44 -1.50
N GLY A 314 4.74 9.46 -2.11
CA GLY A 314 5.72 8.61 -1.46
C GLY A 314 7.13 9.12 -1.71
N LYS A 315 8.04 8.94 -0.75
CA LYS A 315 9.45 9.29 -0.90
C LYS A 315 10.33 8.07 -0.66
N TYR A 316 11.37 7.90 -1.46
CA TYR A 316 12.37 6.87 -1.27
C TYR A 316 13.77 7.43 -1.58
N VAL A 317 14.81 6.84 -0.97
CA VAL A 317 16.20 7.28 -1.17
C VAL A 317 16.98 6.16 -1.83
N VAL A 318 17.67 6.49 -2.92
CA VAL A 318 18.60 5.58 -3.59
C VAL A 318 20.00 5.87 -3.09
N VAL A 319 20.60 4.88 -2.44
CA VAL A 319 21.99 4.96 -1.98
C VAL A 319 22.93 4.40 -3.06
N PRO A 320 24.12 4.99 -3.26
CA PRO A 320 25.10 4.45 -4.18
C PRO A 320 25.54 3.06 -3.70
N ARG A 321 25.76 2.14 -4.65
CA ARG A 321 26.36 0.83 -4.32
C ARG A 321 27.78 1.05 -3.80
N PRO A 322 28.20 0.35 -2.73
CA PRO A 322 29.61 0.34 -2.33
C PRO A 322 30.47 -0.11 -3.52
N ASN A 323 31.36 0.75 -3.99
CA ASN A 323 32.18 0.53 -5.18
C ASN A 323 33.67 0.29 -4.86
N GLU A 324 34.11 0.57 -3.63
CA GLU A 324 35.50 0.45 -3.23
C GLU A 324 35.64 -0.39 -1.96
N ALA A 325 36.42 -1.46 -2.06
CA ALA A 325 36.86 -2.25 -0.91
C ALA A 325 38.10 -1.60 -0.30
N THR A 326 38.12 -1.41 1.02
CA THR A 326 39.33 -1.00 1.72
C THR A 326 40.27 -2.19 1.85
N ILE A 327 41.23 -2.30 0.93
CA ILE A 327 42.29 -3.31 0.99
C ILE A 327 43.55 -2.63 1.49
N SER A 328 44.07 -3.07 2.64
CA SER A 328 45.34 -2.56 3.17
C SER A 328 46.27 -3.69 3.58
N ALA A 329 47.56 -3.54 3.25
CA ALA A 329 48.61 -4.42 3.74
C ALA A 329 49.07 -3.95 5.13
N ASP A 330 48.83 -4.74 6.17
CA ASP A 330 49.09 -4.35 7.57
C ASP A 330 50.55 -3.98 7.85
N LYS A 331 51.49 -4.61 7.12
CA LYS A 331 52.93 -4.32 7.26
C LYS A 331 53.39 -3.09 6.47
N MET A 332 52.53 -2.49 5.65
CA MET A 332 52.84 -1.32 4.81
C MET A 332 52.36 0.00 5.41
N ASN A 333 51.94 0.03 6.68
CA ASN A 333 51.69 1.27 7.42
C ASN A 333 53.00 2.00 7.79
N VAL A 334 53.81 2.33 6.79
CA VAL A 334 55.14 2.94 6.93
C VAL A 334 55.19 4.25 6.14
N VAL A 335 55.80 5.26 6.74
CA VAL A 335 56.17 6.51 6.06
C VAL A 335 57.67 6.76 6.23
N TYR A 336 58.33 7.20 5.17
CA TYR A 336 59.76 7.43 5.16
C TYR A 336 60.10 8.88 5.47
N ARG A 337 61.10 9.08 6.32
CA ARG A 337 61.66 10.39 6.63
C ARG A 337 62.46 10.93 5.47
N GLY A 338 62.29 12.21 5.16
CA GLY A 338 63.09 12.91 4.14
C GLY A 338 62.55 12.80 2.72
N VAL A 339 61.41 12.14 2.53
CA VAL A 339 60.69 12.04 1.25
C VAL A 339 59.23 12.44 1.43
N ASP A 340 58.59 12.81 0.32
CA ASP A 340 57.16 13.07 0.27
C ASP A 340 56.43 11.74 0.20
N ASN A 341 55.63 11.42 1.23
CA ASN A 341 54.82 10.19 1.27
C ASN A 341 53.39 10.52 0.80
N PRO A 342 53.01 10.26 -0.46
CA PRO A 342 51.66 10.50 -0.94
C PRO A 342 50.66 9.56 -0.27
N MET A 343 49.50 10.08 0.10
CA MET A 343 48.44 9.36 0.79
C MET A 343 47.07 9.75 0.24
N THR A 344 46.19 8.77 0.08
CA THR A 344 44.76 9.00 -0.18
C THR A 344 43.99 8.66 1.09
N ILE A 345 43.20 9.61 1.59
CA ILE A 345 42.42 9.47 2.81
C ILE A 345 40.95 9.71 2.47
N SER A 346 40.15 8.65 2.61
CA SER A 346 38.70 8.67 2.45
C SER A 346 38.03 8.11 3.71
N PHE A 347 36.74 8.40 3.88
CA PHE A 347 35.93 7.88 4.97
C PHE A 347 34.64 7.31 4.38
N ALA A 348 34.42 6.00 4.51
CA ALA A 348 33.26 5.33 3.92
C ALA A 348 31.95 5.95 4.42
N GLY A 349 31.07 6.34 3.50
CA GLY A 349 29.79 6.99 3.81
C GLY A 349 29.87 8.50 4.03
N VAL A 350 31.04 9.13 3.88
CA VAL A 350 31.21 10.59 3.95
C VAL A 350 31.86 11.06 2.64
N SER A 351 31.33 12.12 2.03
CA SER A 351 31.94 12.74 0.85
C SER A 351 33.34 13.29 1.18
N ASP A 352 34.31 13.13 0.29
CA ASP A 352 35.71 13.58 0.49
C ASP A 352 35.83 15.07 0.88
N ASN A 353 34.88 15.91 0.44
CA ASN A 353 34.83 17.33 0.81
C ASN A 353 34.53 17.56 2.30
N ASN A 354 33.85 16.59 2.93
CA ASN A 354 33.49 16.59 4.36
C ASN A 354 34.47 15.75 5.20
N VAL A 355 35.57 15.27 4.60
CA VAL A 355 36.64 14.54 5.30
C VAL A 355 37.84 15.46 5.51
N THR A 356 38.25 15.62 6.76
CA THR A 356 39.44 16.38 7.13
C THR A 356 40.42 15.49 7.88
N ALA A 357 41.64 15.37 7.37
CA ALA A 357 42.71 14.65 8.04
C ALA A 357 43.76 15.61 8.61
N SER A 358 44.30 15.26 9.78
CA SER A 358 45.33 16.04 10.45
C SER A 358 46.39 15.15 11.12
N ALA A 359 47.65 15.56 10.99
CA ALA A 359 48.81 15.00 11.68
C ALA A 359 50.01 15.96 11.55
N PRO A 360 51.01 15.88 12.45
CA PRO A 360 52.26 16.62 12.30
C PRO A 360 52.97 16.25 11.00
N GLY A 361 53.18 17.24 10.11
CA GLY A 361 53.83 17.04 8.81
C GLY A 361 52.92 16.58 7.67
N LEU A 362 51.61 16.49 7.89
CA LEU A 362 50.62 16.16 6.84
C LEU A 362 50.08 17.45 6.18
N ALA A 363 50.04 17.47 4.86
CA ALA A 363 49.48 18.57 4.07
C ALA A 363 48.55 18.05 2.95
N LYS A 364 47.55 18.84 2.55
CA LYS A 364 46.67 18.51 1.40
C LYS A 364 47.44 18.68 0.09
N SER A 365 47.26 17.77 -0.86
CA SER A 365 47.94 17.79 -2.15
C SER A 365 46.96 17.89 -3.33
N GLY A 366 46.50 19.10 -3.62
CA GLY A 366 45.82 19.51 -4.87
C GLY A 366 44.44 18.91 -5.17
N LYS A 367 44.22 17.60 -4.99
CA LYS A 367 42.97 16.88 -5.23
C LYS A 367 42.25 16.58 -3.92
N SER A 368 40.92 16.50 -3.95
CA SER A 368 40.12 16.07 -2.79
C SER A 368 40.54 14.67 -2.35
N GLY A 369 40.61 14.45 -1.04
CA GLY A 369 41.10 13.19 -0.45
C GLY A 369 42.61 12.92 -0.59
N SER A 370 43.39 13.75 -1.31
CA SER A 370 44.84 13.55 -1.50
C SER A 370 45.67 14.37 -0.53
N TYR A 371 46.64 13.73 0.10
CA TYR A 371 47.54 14.32 1.10
C TYR A 371 48.98 13.87 0.86
N VAL A 372 49.94 14.65 1.37
CA VAL A 372 51.36 14.31 1.42
C VAL A 372 51.82 14.37 2.87
N MET A 373 52.41 13.27 3.34
CA MET A 373 52.98 13.14 4.68
C MET A 373 54.51 13.32 4.63
N ARG A 374 55.00 14.29 5.42
CA ARG A 374 56.42 14.53 5.69
C ARG A 374 56.68 14.32 7.19
N PRO A 375 57.00 13.10 7.62
CA PRO A 375 57.06 12.78 9.04
C PRO A 375 58.20 13.52 9.74
N GLN A 376 57.93 13.98 10.96
CA GLN A 376 58.90 14.70 11.81
C GLN A 376 59.79 13.70 12.61
N ALA A 377 60.28 14.14 13.78
CA ALA A 377 60.99 13.28 14.72
C ALA A 377 60.06 12.20 15.31
N GLY A 378 60.65 11.12 15.83
CA GLY A 378 59.92 10.00 16.43
C GLY A 378 59.89 8.72 15.59
N ARG A 379 59.20 7.70 16.11
CA ARG A 379 59.08 6.36 15.51
C ARG A 379 57.73 6.11 14.87
N GLU A 380 56.73 6.93 15.17
CA GLU A 380 55.35 6.76 14.72
C GLU A 380 54.69 8.13 14.52
N VAL A 381 53.70 8.19 13.63
CA VAL A 381 52.82 9.34 13.43
C VAL A 381 51.37 8.84 13.42
N VAL A 382 50.50 9.54 14.14
CA VAL A 382 49.06 9.24 14.19
C VAL A 382 48.34 10.22 13.28
N ILE A 383 47.60 9.68 12.31
CA ILE A 383 46.72 10.46 11.44
C ILE A 383 45.31 10.38 11.99
N ASN A 384 44.75 11.53 12.34
CA ASN A 384 43.36 11.66 12.76
C ASN A 384 42.52 12.09 11.57
N VAL A 385 41.41 11.40 11.34
CA VAL A 385 40.48 11.64 10.24
C VAL A 385 39.11 11.94 10.83
N ASN A 386 38.59 13.13 10.53
CA ASN A 386 37.28 13.58 10.94
C ASN A 386 36.37 13.63 9.72
N GLY A 387 35.26 12.89 9.74
CA GLY A 387 34.20 12.95 8.74
C GLY A 387 32.97 13.66 9.31
N LYS A 388 32.43 14.63 8.57
CA LYS A 388 31.14 15.25 8.92
C LYS A 388 30.00 14.55 8.17
N LEU A 389 29.10 13.91 8.91
CA LEU A 389 27.92 13.25 8.37
C LEU A 389 26.86 14.28 7.94
N ASN A 390 25.92 13.85 7.10
CA ASN A 390 24.84 14.70 6.59
C ASN A 390 23.89 15.21 7.70
N ASP A 391 23.86 14.53 8.85
CA ASP A 391 23.10 14.94 10.05
C ASP A 391 23.86 15.99 10.90
N GLY A 392 25.04 16.42 10.46
CA GLY A 392 25.90 17.38 11.15
C GLY A 392 26.78 16.77 12.25
N LYS A 393 26.62 15.48 12.58
CA LYS A 393 27.48 14.80 13.55
C LYS A 393 28.87 14.55 12.96
N VAL A 394 29.87 14.54 13.83
CA VAL A 394 31.27 14.30 13.47
C VAL A 394 31.64 12.89 13.91
N VAL A 395 32.19 12.11 12.99
CA VAL A 395 32.80 10.81 13.26
C VAL A 395 34.31 10.93 13.16
N ASN A 396 35.03 10.33 14.10
CA ASN A 396 36.48 10.36 14.15
C ASN A 396 37.08 8.96 14.01
N SER A 397 38.15 8.85 13.25
CA SER A 397 38.96 7.65 13.12
C SER A 397 40.43 8.02 13.19
N LYS A 398 41.27 7.10 13.65
CA LYS A 398 42.73 7.30 13.74
C LYS A 398 43.48 6.10 13.20
N LYS A 399 44.58 6.34 12.48
CA LYS A 399 45.49 5.30 11.99
C LYS A 399 46.93 5.65 12.32
N VAL A 400 47.68 4.66 12.81
CA VAL A 400 49.08 4.83 13.20
C VAL A 400 50.00 4.34 12.08
N PHE A 401 50.94 5.18 11.67
CA PHE A 401 51.99 4.87 10.70
C PHE A 401 53.35 4.87 11.38
N ARG A 402 54.19 3.90 11.05
CA ARG A 402 55.56 3.79 11.55
C ARG A 402 56.46 4.67 10.69
N ILE A 403 57.28 5.49 11.34
CA ILE A 403 58.27 6.33 10.68
C ILE A 403 59.55 5.53 10.52
N LYS A 404 59.98 5.28 9.28
CA LYS A 404 61.27 4.67 8.97
C LYS A 404 62.21 5.69 8.33
N ASN A 405 63.51 5.48 8.52
CA ASN A 405 64.52 6.16 7.72
C ASN A 405 64.60 5.54 6.33
N ILE A 406 65.06 6.31 5.36
CA ILE A 406 65.48 5.79 4.06
C ILE A 406 66.53 4.69 4.31
N PRO A 407 66.41 3.52 3.65
CA PRO A 407 67.37 2.44 3.83
C PRO A 407 68.80 2.86 3.46
N GLY A 408 69.79 2.10 3.94
CA GLY A 408 71.19 2.33 3.57
C GLY A 408 71.40 2.01 2.10
N PRO A 409 72.03 2.90 1.31
CA PRO A 409 72.30 2.63 -0.09
C PRO A 409 73.42 1.60 -0.26
N ALA A 410 73.50 1.01 -1.44
CA ALA A 410 74.64 0.24 -1.89
C ALA A 410 75.63 1.14 -2.63
N GLY A 411 76.92 1.04 -2.31
CA GLY A 411 77.98 1.66 -3.08
C GLY A 411 78.02 1.08 -4.49
N ALA A 412 78.17 1.95 -5.49
CA ALA A 412 78.17 1.55 -6.89
C ALA A 412 79.31 2.21 -7.67
N LEU A 413 79.87 1.48 -8.63
CA LEU A 413 80.80 1.99 -9.63
C LEU A 413 80.14 1.97 -11.02
N ARG A 414 80.71 2.71 -11.98
CA ARG A 414 80.16 2.81 -13.35
C ARG A 414 78.66 3.15 -13.37
N GLY A 415 78.23 4.01 -12.46
CA GLY A 415 76.83 4.43 -12.31
C GLY A 415 75.96 3.52 -11.46
N ARG A 416 75.96 2.19 -11.69
CA ARG A 416 75.00 1.26 -11.06
C ARG A 416 75.54 -0.12 -10.67
N GLU A 417 76.82 -0.43 -10.93
CA GLU A 417 77.37 -1.75 -10.61
C GLU A 417 77.73 -1.83 -9.10
N THR A 418 77.02 -2.69 -8.36
CA THR A 418 77.21 -2.93 -6.92
C THR A 418 78.00 -4.23 -6.67
N GLY A 419 78.44 -4.44 -5.43
CA GLY A 419 79.18 -5.66 -5.07
C GLY A 419 80.64 -5.65 -5.53
N THR A 420 81.04 -6.62 -6.36
CA THR A 420 82.41 -6.72 -6.89
C THR A 420 82.43 -6.42 -8.38
N VAL A 421 83.09 -5.32 -8.75
CA VAL A 421 83.21 -4.85 -10.13
C VAL A 421 84.58 -5.23 -10.68
N LYS A 422 84.64 -5.74 -11.91
CA LYS A 422 85.90 -6.12 -12.56
C LYS A 422 86.31 -5.15 -13.67
N GLY A 423 87.61 -4.91 -13.83
CA GLY A 423 88.11 -4.17 -14.99
C GLY A 423 89.58 -3.77 -14.94
N PRO A 424 90.06 -2.99 -15.92
CA PRO A 424 91.44 -2.52 -15.95
C PRO A 424 91.67 -1.45 -14.89
N LYS A 425 92.89 -1.39 -14.37
CA LYS A 425 93.30 -0.40 -13.35
C LYS A 425 92.99 1.05 -13.76
N SER A 426 93.22 1.39 -15.04
CA SER A 426 92.96 2.72 -15.61
C SER A 426 91.51 3.16 -15.47
N ASN A 427 90.55 2.22 -15.53
CA ASN A 427 89.14 2.56 -15.41
C ASN A 427 88.80 2.97 -13.97
N LEU A 428 89.37 2.31 -12.96
CA LEU A 428 89.16 2.63 -11.55
C LEU A 428 89.64 4.05 -11.20
N GLU A 429 90.74 4.50 -11.80
CA GLU A 429 91.34 5.82 -11.55
C GLU A 429 90.44 6.99 -12.01
N VAL A 430 89.59 6.76 -13.00
CA VAL A 430 88.68 7.77 -13.56
C VAL A 430 87.21 7.53 -13.17
N GLN A 431 86.92 6.49 -12.38
CA GLN A 431 85.55 6.20 -11.96
C GLN A 431 85.01 7.24 -10.97
N THR A 432 83.69 7.42 -11.04
CA THR A 432 82.90 8.09 -10.01
C THR A 432 82.27 7.04 -9.09
N VAL A 433 82.42 7.20 -7.79
CA VAL A 433 81.75 6.41 -6.76
C VAL A 433 80.33 6.94 -6.60
N ASN A 434 79.34 6.07 -6.81
CA ASN A 434 77.92 6.37 -6.67
C ASN A 434 77.34 5.60 -5.49
N ALA A 435 76.11 5.94 -5.10
CA ALA A 435 75.34 5.21 -4.12
C ALA A 435 73.92 5.06 -4.66
N ILE A 436 73.39 3.84 -4.67
CA ILE A 436 72.07 3.51 -5.21
C ILE A 436 71.22 2.82 -4.14
N LEU A 437 69.90 3.00 -4.19
CA LEU A 437 68.96 2.22 -3.39
C LEU A 437 68.34 1.17 -4.31
N GLU A 438 68.63 -0.09 -4.03
CA GLU A 438 67.95 -1.22 -4.67
C GLU A 438 66.56 -1.39 -4.02
N ASP A 439 65.52 -1.62 -4.83
CA ASP A 439 64.13 -1.89 -4.39
C ASP A 439 63.50 -0.84 -3.47
N PHE A 440 63.77 0.45 -3.72
CA PHE A 440 63.13 1.56 -3.00
C PHE A 440 62.12 2.30 -3.87
N ASP A 441 60.84 2.28 -3.45
CA ASP A 441 59.70 2.79 -4.23
C ASP A 441 59.66 4.32 -4.39
N PHE A 442 60.58 5.06 -3.76
CA PHE A 442 60.65 6.52 -3.87
C PHE A 442 61.82 6.93 -4.76
N GLU A 443 61.53 7.81 -5.72
CA GLU A 443 62.56 8.45 -6.52
C GLU A 443 63.35 9.45 -5.67
N VAL A 444 64.54 9.04 -5.24
CA VAL A 444 65.44 9.87 -4.43
C VAL A 444 66.79 10.00 -5.12
N GLY A 445 67.21 11.24 -5.39
CA GLY A 445 68.57 11.52 -5.84
C GLY A 445 69.56 11.34 -4.70
N ILE A 446 70.70 10.68 -4.96
CA ILE A 446 71.73 10.41 -3.95
C ILE A 446 73.10 10.84 -4.48
N ASN A 447 73.83 11.62 -3.69
CA ASN A 447 75.19 12.07 -3.99
C ASN A 447 76.19 11.54 -2.96
N VAL A 448 77.31 10.99 -3.43
CA VAL A 448 78.44 10.62 -2.57
C VAL A 448 79.28 11.85 -2.25
N VAL A 449 79.59 12.08 -0.99
CA VAL A 449 80.37 13.25 -0.50
C VAL A 449 81.76 12.86 0.01
N GLY A 450 82.03 11.56 0.18
CA GLY A 450 83.34 11.05 0.56
C GLY A 450 83.34 9.54 0.70
N PHE A 451 84.51 8.92 0.66
CA PHE A 451 84.69 7.48 0.83
C PHE A 451 86.12 7.15 1.26
N ASN A 452 86.34 5.93 1.71
CA ASN A 452 87.67 5.39 2.00
C ASN A 452 88.04 4.37 0.94
N ILE A 453 89.28 4.40 0.48
CA ILE A 453 89.82 3.41 -0.45
C ILE A 453 90.95 2.63 0.21
N LYS A 454 90.85 1.30 0.16
CA LYS A 454 91.86 0.37 0.67
C LYS A 454 92.40 -0.46 -0.48
N VAL A 455 93.66 -0.24 -0.80
CA VAL A 455 94.44 -1.05 -1.73
C VAL A 455 95.29 -2.04 -0.93
N PRO A 456 95.43 -3.31 -1.36
CA PRO A 456 96.33 -4.27 -0.72
C PRO A 456 97.75 -3.69 -0.56
N GLY A 457 98.35 -3.87 0.62
CA GLY A 457 99.71 -3.39 0.92
C GLY A 457 99.86 -1.86 1.08
N GLN A 458 98.80 -1.06 0.98
CA GLN A 458 98.83 0.39 1.23
C GLN A 458 97.94 0.79 2.43
N PRO A 459 98.24 1.90 3.13
CA PRO A 459 97.32 2.51 4.10
C PRO A 459 95.98 2.90 3.45
N THR A 460 94.91 2.93 4.23
CA THR A 460 93.60 3.41 3.76
C THR A 460 93.68 4.91 3.43
N VAL A 461 93.23 5.31 2.24
CA VAL A 461 93.16 6.71 1.85
C VAL A 461 91.73 7.21 2.02
N VAL A 462 91.56 8.33 2.73
CA VAL A 462 90.27 9.00 2.89
C VAL A 462 90.12 10.03 1.77
N VAL A 463 89.10 9.86 0.94
CA VAL A 463 88.81 10.70 -0.22
C VAL A 463 87.60 11.58 0.06
N SER A 464 87.75 12.87 -0.22
CA SER A 464 86.66 13.84 -0.17
C SER A 464 86.07 14.01 -1.56
N GLY A 465 84.74 13.93 -1.69
CA GLY A 465 84.02 13.90 -2.96
C GLY A 465 83.74 12.48 -3.47
N ASN A 466 83.31 12.39 -4.72
CA ASN A 466 82.88 11.14 -5.37
C ASN A 466 83.86 10.63 -6.45
N LYS A 467 85.06 11.21 -6.58
CA LYS A 467 86.08 10.81 -7.54
C LYS A 467 87.41 10.56 -6.86
N MET A 468 88.26 9.73 -7.48
CA MET A 468 89.59 9.41 -6.95
C MET A 468 90.49 10.65 -6.91
N ASP A 469 91.01 10.99 -5.72
CA ASP A 469 92.02 12.05 -5.55
C ASP A 469 93.43 11.58 -5.97
N ALA A 470 94.41 12.50 -5.99
CA ALA A 470 95.78 12.15 -6.40
C ALA A 470 96.42 11.06 -5.52
N ARG A 471 96.06 11.00 -4.23
CA ARG A 471 96.58 10.01 -3.27
C ARG A 471 95.96 8.64 -3.50
N ALA A 472 94.65 8.59 -3.77
CA ALA A 472 93.94 7.38 -4.15
C ALA A 472 94.49 6.82 -5.46
N LYS A 473 94.70 7.67 -6.47
CA LYS A 473 95.32 7.26 -7.74
C LYS A 473 96.72 6.70 -7.55
N ALA A 474 97.56 7.35 -6.73
CA ALA A 474 98.91 6.85 -6.43
C ALA A 474 98.89 5.50 -5.69
N ALA A 475 97.89 5.25 -4.84
CA ALA A 475 97.70 3.96 -4.19
C ALA A 475 97.21 2.89 -5.18
N ILE A 476 96.23 3.22 -6.03
CA ILE A 476 95.70 2.33 -7.07
C ILE A 476 96.81 1.91 -8.04
N GLN A 477 97.70 2.83 -8.43
CA GLN A 477 98.79 2.55 -9.36
C GLN A 477 99.74 1.42 -8.91
N LYS A 478 99.84 1.19 -7.60
CA LYS A 478 100.65 0.11 -7.01
C LYS A 478 99.94 -1.25 -6.97
N ALA A 479 98.65 -1.29 -7.27
CA ALA A 479 97.88 -2.53 -7.31
C ALA A 479 98.17 -3.30 -8.62
N GLY A 480 98.27 -4.62 -8.50
CA GLY A 480 98.51 -5.54 -9.60
C GLY A 480 97.24 -6.26 -10.07
N ARG A 481 97.40 -7.08 -11.10
CA ARG A 481 96.33 -7.96 -11.60
C ARG A 481 95.93 -8.97 -10.53
N GLY A 482 94.64 -9.07 -10.24
CA GLY A 482 94.07 -9.92 -9.19
C GLY A 482 93.85 -9.20 -7.85
N ASP A 483 94.39 -8.00 -7.66
CA ASP A 483 94.17 -7.24 -6.44
C ASP A 483 92.74 -6.69 -6.38
N VAL A 484 92.13 -6.78 -5.19
CA VAL A 484 90.81 -6.25 -4.89
C VAL A 484 90.95 -4.95 -4.10
N VAL A 485 90.55 -3.85 -4.72
CA VAL A 485 90.48 -2.54 -4.09
C VAL A 485 89.11 -2.37 -3.45
N ILE A 486 89.07 -2.13 -2.14
CA ILE A 486 87.81 -1.98 -1.40
C ILE A 486 87.53 -0.49 -1.22
N ILE A 487 86.32 -0.08 -1.62
CA ILE A 487 85.78 1.25 -1.37
C ILE A 487 84.74 1.12 -0.26
N SER A 488 85.06 1.65 0.92
CA SER A 488 84.26 1.51 2.13
C SER A 488 84.00 2.86 2.79
N GLU A 489 83.19 2.90 3.84
CA GLU A 489 82.83 4.14 4.56
C GLU A 489 82.30 5.24 3.60
N ILE A 490 81.51 4.84 2.61
CA ILE A 490 80.93 5.73 1.61
C ILE A 490 79.88 6.61 2.30
N LYS A 491 80.12 7.91 2.31
CA LYS A 491 79.21 8.93 2.84
C LYS A 491 78.28 9.39 1.73
N ALA A 492 77.01 9.03 1.83
CA ALA A 492 75.98 9.39 0.85
C ALA A 492 74.98 10.39 1.45
N LYS A 493 74.60 11.39 0.67
CA LYS A 493 73.64 12.45 1.03
C LYS A 493 72.49 12.47 0.03
N VAL A 494 71.28 12.66 0.53
CA VAL A 494 70.10 12.86 -0.32
C VAL A 494 70.16 14.21 -1.03
N VAL A 495 69.82 14.24 -2.32
CA VAL A 495 69.71 15.47 -3.11
C VAL A 495 68.44 16.21 -2.72
N GLY A 496 68.55 17.50 -2.42
CA GLY A 496 67.40 18.34 -2.05
C GLY A 496 66.99 18.26 -0.57
N ALA A 497 67.63 17.41 0.24
CA ALA A 497 67.43 17.36 1.68
C ALA A 497 68.78 17.31 2.41
N ASP A 498 68.90 17.97 3.57
CA ASP A 498 70.12 17.91 4.40
C ASP A 498 70.17 16.63 5.24
N ILE A 499 70.03 15.48 4.58
CA ILE A 499 69.95 14.17 5.23
C ILE A 499 71.11 13.31 4.74
N MET A 500 71.99 12.94 5.68
CA MET A 500 72.95 11.87 5.45
C MET A 500 72.25 10.52 5.57
N LEU A 501 72.49 9.66 4.59
CA LEU A 501 71.98 8.30 4.61
C LEU A 501 72.75 7.48 5.66
N PRO A 502 72.12 6.43 6.23
CA PRO A 502 72.81 5.50 7.11
C PRO A 502 73.91 4.75 6.34
N LYS A 503 74.65 3.87 7.03
CA LYS A 503 75.82 3.15 6.49
C LYS A 503 75.57 2.62 5.07
N THR A 504 76.31 3.17 4.11
CA THR A 504 76.34 2.70 2.72
C THR A 504 77.15 1.41 2.63
N ALA A 505 76.64 0.40 1.91
CA ALA A 505 77.39 -0.83 1.70
C ALA A 505 78.66 -0.57 0.87
N PRO A 506 79.79 -1.21 1.17
CA PRO A 506 81.02 -1.03 0.40
C PRO A 506 80.89 -1.61 -1.01
N VAL A 507 81.75 -1.16 -1.92
CA VAL A 507 81.91 -1.73 -3.26
C VAL A 507 83.36 -2.13 -3.45
N ALA A 508 83.58 -3.30 -4.05
CA ALA A 508 84.90 -3.83 -4.33
C ALA A 508 85.20 -3.73 -5.82
N TYR A 509 86.47 -3.49 -6.16
CA TYR A 509 86.94 -3.47 -7.54
C TYR A 509 88.12 -4.43 -7.72
N GLU A 510 87.95 -5.45 -8.55
CA GLU A 510 88.99 -6.43 -8.89
C GLU A 510 89.71 -6.03 -10.17
N ILE A 511 91.03 -5.87 -10.09
CA ILE A 511 91.86 -5.47 -11.23
C ILE A 511 92.12 -6.69 -12.10
N THR A 512 91.70 -6.62 -13.36
CA THR A 512 91.81 -7.74 -14.32
C THR A 512 92.92 -7.55 -15.34
N GLN A 513 93.39 -6.32 -15.53
CA GLN A 513 94.43 -5.91 -16.47
C GLN A 513 95.27 -4.77 -15.89
#